data_AF-A0A5C7TDK0-F1
#
_entry.id   AF-A0A5C7TDK0-F1
#
_cell.length_a   1.000
_cell.length_b   1.000
_cell.length_c   1.000
_cell.angle_alpha   90.00
_cell.angle_beta   90.00
_cell.angle_gamma   90.00
#
_symmetry.space_group_name_H-M   'P 1'
#
loop_
_entity.id
_entity.type
_entity.pdbx_description
1 polymer ?
#
loop_
_entity_poly.entity_id
_entity_poly.type
_entity_poly.pdbx_seq_one_letter_code
_entity_poly.pdbx_strand_id
1 'polypeptide(L)'
;MQHNPLGLRGIEFTEFAAADSSYLHQVFQAFGFSRTRQFKGKAIDYYQQNDIHILLNRERSGFSADFSRTHGPAICAMGWRVDDAVAARRIALERGARGADPALTDLPYPAIYGIGDSLIYFIDRFHATDSIYQRDFEPHDEPAIVEDLGFSCIDHLTNNVVKGTMQHWA
;
A
#
# COMPACT_ATOMS: atom_id res chain seq x y z
N MET A 1 -22.07 1.67 -20.33
CA MET A 1 -21.43 0.92 -19.24
C MET A 1 -20.02 1.44 -19.08
N GLN A 2 -19.60 1.80 -17.87
CA GLN A 2 -18.25 2.29 -17.63
C GLN A 2 -17.27 1.13 -17.86
N HIS A 3 -16.27 1.31 -18.72
CA HIS A 3 -15.24 0.30 -18.95
C HIS A 3 -14.36 0.18 -17.69
N ASN A 4 -14.39 -0.96 -17.00
CA ASN A 4 -13.53 -1.28 -15.87
C ASN A 4 -12.72 -2.57 -16.17
N PRO A 5 -11.70 -2.50 -17.05
CA PRO A 5 -11.01 -3.69 -17.56
C PRO A 5 -10.19 -4.42 -16.48
N LEU A 6 -9.77 -3.71 -15.44
CA LEU A 6 -9.00 -4.27 -14.32
C LEU A 6 -9.88 -4.73 -13.15
N GLY A 7 -11.20 -4.51 -13.23
CA GLY A 7 -12.11 -4.84 -12.13
C GLY A 7 -11.80 -4.04 -10.85
N LEU A 8 -11.37 -2.79 -10.96
CA LEU A 8 -11.00 -1.94 -9.81
C LEU A 8 -12.19 -1.70 -8.87
N ARG A 9 -11.92 -1.74 -7.56
CA ARG A 9 -12.89 -1.60 -6.46
C ARG A 9 -12.50 -0.58 -5.39
N GLY A 10 -11.39 0.15 -5.57
CA GLY A 10 -10.94 1.19 -4.66
C GLY A 10 -9.49 0.99 -4.19
N ILE A 11 -9.09 1.77 -3.19
CA ILE A 11 -7.76 1.69 -2.57
C ILE A 11 -7.86 0.70 -1.41
N GLU A 12 -6.91 -0.23 -1.36
CA GLU A 12 -6.80 -1.20 -0.27
C GLU A 12 -5.89 -0.69 0.84
N PHE A 13 -4.68 -0.22 0.51
CA PHE A 13 -3.76 0.33 1.50
C PHE A 13 -2.80 1.34 0.88
N THR A 14 -2.17 2.14 1.74
CA THR A 14 -0.95 2.89 1.44
C THR A 14 0.21 2.36 2.27
N GLU A 15 1.34 2.07 1.64
CA GLU A 15 2.57 1.60 2.29
C GLU A 15 3.59 2.72 2.39
N PHE A 16 3.95 3.08 3.62
CA PHE A 16 4.94 4.08 3.95
C PHE A 16 6.27 3.44 4.32
N ALA A 17 7.36 4.10 3.92
CA ALA A 17 8.71 3.74 4.29
C ALA A 17 9.50 5.00 4.68
N ALA A 18 10.35 4.87 5.68
CA ALA A 18 11.24 5.94 6.15
C ALA A 18 12.48 5.36 6.81
N ALA A 19 13.61 6.07 6.73
CA ALA A 19 14.84 5.70 7.45
C ALA A 19 14.60 5.72 8.98
N ASP A 20 13.89 6.73 9.47
CA ASP A 20 13.34 6.81 10.82
C ASP A 20 11.81 6.79 10.75
N SER A 21 11.21 5.70 11.21
CA SER A 21 9.78 5.46 11.21
C SER A 21 9.08 5.92 12.49
N SER A 22 9.82 6.39 13.50
CA SER A 22 9.26 6.82 14.79
C SER A 22 8.33 8.03 14.63
N TYR A 23 8.71 8.98 13.77
CA TYR A 23 7.87 10.14 13.46
C TYR A 23 6.57 9.74 12.75
N LEU A 24 6.63 8.80 11.79
CA LEU A 24 5.43 8.30 11.11
C LEU A 24 4.47 7.60 12.08
N HIS A 25 5.01 6.80 13.01
CA HIS A 25 4.21 6.18 14.07
C HIS A 25 3.44 7.22 14.89
N GLN A 26 4.11 8.28 15.34
CA GLN A 26 3.49 9.36 16.12
C GLN A 26 2.40 10.08 15.30
N VAL A 27 2.66 10.35 14.03
CA VAL A 27 1.67 10.98 13.14
C VAL A 27 0.45 10.09 12.96
N PHE A 28 0.62 8.80 12.68
CA PHE A 28 -0.51 7.89 12.50
C PHE A 28 -1.37 7.79 13.77
N GLN A 29 -0.76 7.71 14.95
CA GLN A 29 -1.49 7.72 16.21
C GLN A 29 -2.24 9.04 16.43
N ALA A 30 -1.63 10.18 16.15
CA ALA A 30 -2.26 11.49 16.27
C ALA A 30 -3.46 11.66 15.33
N PHE A 31 -3.51 10.91 14.23
CA PHE A 31 -4.64 10.86 13.31
C PHE A 31 -5.66 9.76 13.64
N GLY A 32 -5.53 9.05 14.76
CA GLY A 32 -6.49 8.03 15.21
C GLY A 32 -6.28 6.64 14.63
N PHE A 33 -5.12 6.36 14.02
CA PHE A 33 -4.81 5.04 13.49
C PHE A 33 -4.21 4.13 14.56
N SER A 34 -4.88 3.02 14.85
CA SER A 34 -4.41 2.03 15.81
C SER A 34 -3.46 1.04 15.16
N ARG A 35 -2.28 0.80 15.76
CA ARG A 35 -1.35 -0.27 15.36
C ARG A 35 -1.75 -1.56 16.03
N THR A 36 -2.25 -2.51 15.27
CA THR A 36 -2.89 -3.72 15.83
C THR A 36 -2.23 -5.02 15.40
N ARG A 37 -1.56 -5.02 14.24
CA ARG A 37 -0.97 -6.22 13.64
C ARG A 37 0.40 -5.92 13.04
N GLN A 38 1.12 -6.99 12.72
CA GLN A 38 2.37 -6.96 11.97
C GLN A 38 2.36 -8.06 10.91
N PHE A 39 3.02 -7.82 9.77
CA PHE A 39 3.15 -8.82 8.72
C PHE A 39 4.01 -10.00 9.19
N LYS A 40 3.59 -11.23 8.91
CA LYS A 40 4.29 -12.44 9.37
C LYS A 40 5.71 -12.48 8.83
N GLY A 41 6.68 -12.48 9.75
CA GLY A 41 8.09 -12.58 9.42
C GLY A 41 8.71 -11.35 8.74
N LYS A 42 8.04 -10.19 8.75
CA LYS A 42 8.59 -8.92 8.25
C LYS A 42 8.29 -7.78 9.22
N ALA A 43 9.17 -6.79 9.30
CA ALA A 43 8.98 -5.59 10.11
C ALA A 43 8.02 -4.60 9.41
N ILE A 44 6.81 -5.04 9.08
CA ILE A 44 5.77 -4.23 8.43
C ILE A 44 4.58 -4.14 9.38
N ASP A 45 4.41 -2.98 10.00
CA ASP A 45 3.35 -2.75 10.97
C ASP A 45 2.05 -2.35 10.25
N TYR A 46 0.92 -2.84 10.74
CA TYR A 46 -0.41 -2.51 10.23
C TYR A 46 -1.14 -1.54 11.16
N TYR A 47 -1.57 -0.44 10.56
CA TYR A 47 -2.35 0.63 11.17
C TYR A 47 -3.71 0.72 10.49
N GLN A 48 -4.76 0.92 11.28
CA GLN A 48 -6.12 1.03 10.73
C GLN A 48 -7.02 1.97 11.53
N GLN A 49 -7.92 2.59 10.78
CA GLN A 49 -9.07 3.34 11.23
C GLN A 49 -10.17 3.17 10.18
N ASN A 50 -11.31 2.59 10.56
CA ASN A 50 -12.40 2.24 9.63
C ASN A 50 -11.90 1.53 8.35
N ASP A 51 -12.23 2.01 7.15
CA ASP A 51 -11.81 1.42 5.86
C ASP A 51 -10.50 2.04 5.32
N ILE A 52 -9.62 2.49 6.21
CA ILE A 52 -8.32 3.04 5.88
C ILE A 52 -7.24 2.15 6.48
N HIS A 53 -6.39 1.62 5.61
CA HIS A 53 -5.33 0.70 5.96
C HIS A 53 -3.97 1.30 5.59
N ILE A 54 -3.10 1.41 6.59
CA ILE A 54 -1.75 1.93 6.43
C ILE A 54 -0.77 0.82 6.80
N LEU A 55 0.18 0.57 5.91
CA LEU A 55 1.33 -0.29 6.17
C LEU A 55 2.54 0.60 6.43
N LEU A 56 3.24 0.38 7.55
CA LEU A 56 4.51 1.03 7.83
C LEU A 56 5.62 0.00 7.71
N ASN A 57 6.33 0.03 6.58
CA ASN A 57 7.43 -0.86 6.32
C ASN A 57 8.71 -0.32 6.98
N ARG A 58 9.22 -1.08 7.95
CA ARG A 58 10.43 -0.78 8.74
C ARG A 58 11.60 -1.70 8.39
N GLU A 59 11.46 -2.51 7.34
CA GLU A 59 12.56 -3.33 6.83
C GLU A 59 13.77 -2.45 6.50
N ARG A 60 14.98 -2.96 6.77
CA ARG A 60 16.23 -2.21 6.55
C ARG A 60 16.86 -2.47 5.18
N SER A 61 16.27 -3.37 4.42
CA SER A 61 16.67 -3.80 3.09
C SER A 61 15.42 -4.20 2.31
N GLY A 62 15.48 -4.16 0.98
CA GLY A 62 14.33 -4.45 0.13
C GLY A 62 13.81 -3.19 -0.55
N PHE A 63 12.69 -3.33 -1.25
CA PHE A 63 12.19 -2.28 -2.12
C PHE A 63 11.89 -0.98 -1.36
N SER A 64 11.13 -1.07 -0.26
CA SER A 64 10.75 0.07 0.58
C SER A 64 11.95 0.80 1.19
N ALA A 65 12.93 0.04 1.67
CA ALA A 65 14.17 0.58 2.22
C ALA A 65 14.95 1.36 1.16
N ASP A 66 15.03 0.83 -0.06
CA ASP A 66 15.73 1.46 -1.19
C ASP A 66 15.00 2.71 -1.69
N PHE A 67 13.68 2.63 -1.75
CA PHE A 67 12.81 3.75 -2.12
C PHE A 67 12.95 4.92 -1.13
N SER A 68 12.90 4.65 0.18
CA SER A 68 13.01 5.69 1.21
C SER A 68 14.41 6.33 1.29
N ARG A 69 15.48 5.63 0.89
CA ARG A 69 16.81 6.25 0.76
C ARG A 69 16.86 7.29 -0.36
N THR A 70 16.06 7.10 -1.41
CA THR A 70 16.00 8.02 -2.55
C THR A 70 15.03 9.18 -2.30
N HIS A 71 13.90 8.92 -1.64
CA HIS A 71 12.79 9.86 -1.54
C HIS A 71 12.56 10.43 -0.12
N GLY A 72 13.27 9.94 0.90
CA GLY A 72 12.96 10.23 2.30
C GLY A 72 11.71 9.48 2.79
N PRO A 73 11.04 9.96 3.85
CA PRO A 73 9.75 9.43 4.28
C PRO A 73 8.70 9.58 3.17
N ALA A 74 8.20 8.46 2.64
CA ALA A 74 7.35 8.48 1.46
C ALA A 74 6.38 7.28 1.42
N ILE A 75 5.32 7.41 0.61
CA ILE A 75 4.50 6.27 0.17
C ILE A 75 5.31 5.54 -0.91
N CYS A 76 5.86 4.37 -0.57
CA CYS A 76 6.63 3.56 -1.52
C CYS A 76 5.75 2.63 -2.35
N ALA A 77 4.55 2.29 -1.86
CA ALA A 77 3.61 1.47 -2.60
C ALA A 77 2.16 1.72 -2.20
N MET A 78 1.23 1.23 -3.02
CA MET A 78 -0.20 1.23 -2.75
C MET A 78 -0.81 -0.12 -3.12
N GLY A 79 -1.84 -0.54 -2.39
CA GLY A 79 -2.70 -1.66 -2.76
C GLY A 79 -3.97 -1.16 -3.44
N TRP A 80 -4.34 -1.75 -4.58
CA TRP A 80 -5.59 -1.49 -5.28
C TRP A 80 -6.49 -2.71 -5.21
N ARG A 81 -7.73 -2.51 -4.75
CA ARG A 81 -8.77 -3.54 -4.73
C ARG A 81 -9.16 -3.89 -6.15
N VAL A 82 -9.14 -5.18 -6.49
CA VAL A 82 -9.56 -5.70 -7.80
C VAL A 82 -10.36 -6.99 -7.66
N ASP A 83 -11.17 -7.32 -8.66
CA ASP A 83 -11.93 -8.58 -8.64
C ASP A 83 -11.03 -9.83 -8.73
N ASP A 84 -9.90 -9.75 -9.45
CA ASP A 84 -8.92 -10.83 -9.62
C ASP A 84 -7.52 -10.24 -9.81
N ALA A 85 -6.60 -10.48 -8.87
CA ALA A 85 -5.28 -9.86 -8.86
C ALA A 85 -4.38 -10.34 -10.00
N VAL A 86 -4.48 -11.61 -10.38
CA VAL A 86 -3.67 -12.19 -11.46
C VAL A 86 -4.15 -11.67 -12.81
N ALA A 87 -5.47 -11.64 -13.01
CA ALA A 87 -6.08 -11.09 -14.22
C ALA A 87 -5.81 -9.59 -14.36
N ALA A 88 -5.98 -8.81 -13.29
CA ALA A 88 -5.68 -7.37 -13.29
C ALA A 88 -4.23 -7.10 -13.69
N ARG A 89 -3.26 -7.80 -13.07
CA ARG A 89 -1.85 -7.65 -13.45
C ARG A 89 -1.62 -7.99 -14.93
N ARG A 90 -2.12 -9.13 -15.41
CA ARG A 90 -1.97 -9.53 -16.83
C ARG A 90 -2.52 -8.46 -17.78
N ILE A 91 -3.73 -7.97 -17.51
CA ILE A 91 -4.44 -6.95 -18.33
C ILE A 91 -3.68 -5.61 -18.31
N ALA A 92 -3.06 -5.24 -17.19
CA ALA A 92 -2.22 -4.05 -17.09
C ALA A 92 -0.94 -4.19 -17.94
N LEU A 93 -0.27 -5.35 -17.89
CA LEU A 93 0.91 -5.63 -18.72
C LEU A 93 0.58 -5.61 -20.22
N GLU A 94 -0.54 -6.22 -20.62
CA GLU A 94 -1.03 -6.19 -22.01
C GLU A 94 -1.30 -4.76 -22.51
N ARG A 95 -1.54 -3.81 -21.61
CA ARG A 95 -1.74 -2.38 -21.90
C ARG A 95 -0.48 -1.53 -21.79
N GLY A 96 0.68 -2.16 -21.55
CA GLY A 96 1.97 -1.47 -21.52
C GLY A 96 2.47 -1.08 -20.13
N ALA A 97 1.82 -1.51 -19.05
CA ALA A 97 2.36 -1.31 -17.71
C ALA A 97 3.70 -2.05 -17.53
N ARG A 98 4.61 -1.47 -16.73
CA ARG A 98 5.88 -2.12 -16.37
C ARG A 98 5.66 -3.04 -15.17
N GLY A 99 5.83 -4.34 -15.37
CA GLY A 99 5.68 -5.34 -14.30
C GLY A 99 6.77 -5.23 -13.24
N ALA A 100 6.40 -5.44 -11.98
CA ALA A 100 7.35 -5.68 -10.91
C ALA A 100 7.78 -7.15 -10.89
N ASP A 101 9.06 -7.39 -10.62
CA ASP A 101 9.60 -8.73 -10.36
C ASP A 101 9.20 -9.14 -8.92
N PRO A 102 8.43 -10.22 -8.73
CA PRO A 102 8.04 -10.68 -7.39
C PRO A 102 9.21 -10.96 -6.45
N ALA A 103 10.41 -11.24 -6.97
CA ALA A 103 11.60 -11.44 -6.15
C ALA A 103 12.15 -10.13 -5.55
N LEU A 104 11.73 -8.98 -6.09
CA LEU A 104 12.16 -7.65 -5.67
C LEU A 104 11.09 -6.90 -4.88
N THR A 105 9.89 -7.47 -4.69
CA THR A 105 8.79 -6.83 -3.96
C THR A 105 8.78 -7.23 -2.49
N ASP A 106 8.45 -6.28 -1.61
CA ASP A 106 8.36 -6.55 -0.17
C ASP A 106 7.09 -7.31 0.23
N LEU A 107 6.03 -7.24 -0.57
CA LEU A 107 4.78 -7.98 -0.34
C LEU A 107 4.60 -9.08 -1.41
N PRO A 108 3.99 -10.23 -1.05
CA PRO A 108 3.87 -11.38 -1.95
C PRO A 108 2.71 -11.25 -2.97
N TYR A 109 2.26 -10.02 -3.25
CA TYR A 109 1.09 -9.76 -4.10
C TYR A 109 1.52 -9.35 -5.52
N PRO A 110 0.71 -9.64 -6.55
CA PRO A 110 0.99 -9.20 -7.91
C PRO A 110 1.12 -7.68 -8.00
N ALA A 111 2.20 -7.17 -8.61
CA ALA A 111 2.45 -5.74 -8.71
C ALA A 111 2.96 -5.26 -10.08
N ILE A 112 2.78 -3.97 -10.31
CA ILE A 112 3.39 -3.17 -11.38
C ILE A 112 4.06 -1.93 -10.77
N TYR A 113 4.89 -1.26 -11.55
CA TYR A 113 5.42 0.06 -11.21
C TYR A 113 4.40 1.15 -11.56
N GLY A 114 4.27 2.12 -10.65
CA GLY A 114 3.44 3.32 -10.76
C GLY A 114 4.29 4.59 -10.83
N ILE A 115 3.74 5.68 -10.33
CA ILE A 115 4.41 6.99 -10.37
C ILE A 115 5.70 7.00 -9.55
N GLY A 116 6.75 7.63 -10.11
CA GLY A 116 8.03 7.74 -9.41
C GLY A 116 8.66 6.38 -9.07
N ASP A 117 8.33 5.35 -9.84
CA ASP A 117 8.74 3.96 -9.61
C ASP A 117 8.26 3.37 -8.28
N SER A 118 7.20 3.93 -7.67
CA SER A 118 6.46 3.29 -6.58
C SER A 118 5.82 1.98 -7.07
N LEU A 119 5.42 1.10 -6.16
CA LEU A 119 4.66 -0.11 -6.54
C LEU A 119 3.16 0.10 -6.44
N ILE A 120 2.42 -0.58 -7.32
CA ILE A 120 0.97 -0.76 -7.23
C ILE A 120 0.72 -2.26 -7.14
N TYR A 121 0.26 -2.71 -5.98
CA TYR A 121 -0.15 -4.08 -5.71
C TYR A 121 -1.63 -4.28 -6.06
N PHE A 122 -1.97 -5.41 -6.66
CA PHE A 122 -3.36 -5.81 -6.90
C PHE A 122 -3.83 -6.76 -5.80
N ILE A 123 -4.90 -6.38 -5.10
CA ILE A 123 -5.46 -7.13 -3.98
C ILE A 123 -6.89 -7.58 -4.31
N ASP A 124 -7.13 -8.88 -4.32
CA ASP A 124 -8.44 -9.50 -4.53
C ASP A 124 -9.04 -10.11 -3.24
N ARG A 125 -8.37 -9.91 -2.09
CA ARG A 125 -8.81 -10.33 -0.75
C ARG A 125 -8.87 -9.15 0.20
N PHE A 126 -10.01 -8.49 0.25
CA PHE A 126 -10.25 -7.28 1.06
C PHE A 126 -11.61 -7.30 1.76
N HIS A 127 -12.26 -8.46 1.87
CA HIS A 127 -13.55 -8.58 2.51
C HIS A 127 -13.40 -8.76 4.03
N ALA A 128 -14.43 -8.37 4.80
CA ALA A 128 -14.41 -8.42 6.25
C ALA A 128 -14.07 -9.82 6.83
N THR A 129 -14.41 -10.89 6.11
CA THR A 129 -14.17 -12.29 6.52
C THR A 129 -13.04 -12.98 5.74
N ASP A 130 -12.47 -12.33 4.73
CA ASP A 130 -11.33 -12.83 3.95
C ASP A 130 -10.53 -11.63 3.42
N SER A 131 -9.55 -11.20 4.22
CA SER A 131 -8.64 -10.09 3.89
C SER A 131 -7.18 -10.49 4.07
N ILE A 132 -6.28 -9.78 3.39
CA ILE A 132 -4.84 -9.93 3.57
C ILE A 132 -4.42 -9.76 5.05
N TYR A 133 -5.09 -8.91 5.82
CA TYR A 133 -4.76 -8.66 7.24
C TYR A 133 -5.10 -9.84 8.17
N GLN A 134 -6.06 -10.69 7.79
CA GLN A 134 -6.37 -11.91 8.56
C GLN A 134 -5.42 -13.04 8.20
N ARG A 135 -4.94 -13.08 6.96
CA ARG A 135 -4.15 -14.18 6.42
C ARG A 135 -2.65 -14.00 6.63
N ASP A 136 -2.15 -12.81 6.34
CA ASP A 136 -0.72 -12.56 6.17
C ASP A 136 -0.14 -11.76 7.34
N PHE A 137 -1.00 -11.20 8.18
CA PHE A 137 -0.61 -10.48 9.39
C PHE A 137 -0.99 -11.26 10.66
N GLU A 138 -0.22 -11.02 11.72
CA GLU A 138 -0.43 -11.56 13.06
C GLU A 138 -0.60 -10.41 14.07
N PRO A 139 -1.23 -10.66 15.24
CA PRO A 139 -1.34 -9.64 16.29
C PRO A 139 0.02 -9.03 16.61
N HIS A 140 0.07 -7.70 16.73
CA HIS A 140 1.31 -7.03 17.09
C HIS A 140 1.62 -7.28 18.58
N ASP A 141 2.86 -7.61 18.93
CA ASP A 141 3.26 -7.90 20.33
C ASP A 141 3.01 -6.72 21.27
N GLU A 142 3.28 -5.51 20.78
CA GLU A 142 3.03 -4.24 21.46
C GLU A 142 1.97 -3.40 20.71
N PRO A 143 0.67 -3.74 20.81
CA PRO A 143 -0.37 -3.01 20.12
C PRO A 143 -0.49 -1.59 20.67
N ALA A 144 -0.76 -0.64 19.78
CA ALA A 144 -0.99 0.76 20.15
C ALA A 144 -2.40 1.16 19.73
N ILE A 145 -3.32 1.17 20.69
CA ILE A 145 -4.73 1.50 20.48
C ILE A 145 -4.96 2.96 20.85
N VAL A 146 -5.56 3.71 19.93
CA VAL A 146 -5.89 5.13 20.08
C VAL A 146 -7.37 5.36 19.78
N GLU A 147 -7.90 6.51 20.18
CA GLU A 147 -9.28 6.90 19.89
C GLU A 147 -9.48 7.11 18.38
N ASP A 148 -10.55 6.53 17.84
CA ASP A 148 -10.98 6.75 16.45
C ASP A 148 -11.44 8.21 16.28
N LEU A 149 -11.00 8.87 15.20
CA LEU A 149 -11.29 10.27 14.91
C LEU A 149 -12.33 10.46 13.79
N GLY A 150 -12.97 9.39 13.34
CA GLY A 150 -14.05 9.39 12.36
C GLY A 150 -13.61 9.35 10.90
N PHE A 151 -12.33 9.11 10.59
CA PHE A 151 -11.89 8.97 9.20
C PHE A 151 -12.42 7.66 8.61
N SER A 152 -13.21 7.74 7.53
CA SER A 152 -13.97 6.60 7.03
C SER A 152 -13.25 5.78 5.95
N CYS A 153 -12.68 6.43 4.94
CA CYS A 153 -12.04 5.80 3.79
C CYS A 153 -11.04 6.76 3.12
N ILE A 154 -10.18 6.24 2.24
CA ILE A 154 -9.34 7.08 1.38
C ILE A 154 -10.18 7.55 0.19
N ASP A 155 -10.42 8.85 0.11
CA ASP A 155 -11.19 9.47 -0.98
C ASP A 155 -10.35 9.59 -2.27
N HIS A 156 -9.17 10.18 -2.17
CA HIS A 156 -8.24 10.32 -3.29
C HIS A 156 -6.79 10.48 -2.81
N LEU A 157 -5.86 10.35 -3.76
CA LEU A 157 -4.43 10.59 -3.59
C LEU A 157 -3.98 11.50 -4.75
N THR A 158 -3.01 12.37 -4.49
CA THR A 158 -2.48 13.28 -5.51
C THR A 158 -1.08 12.88 -5.93
N ASN A 159 -0.80 13.01 -7.22
CA ASN A 159 0.47 12.72 -7.83
C ASN A 159 1.07 14.02 -8.41
N ASN A 160 2.16 14.50 -7.81
CA ASN A 160 2.91 15.62 -8.37
C ASN A 160 3.81 15.10 -9.49
N VAL A 161 3.66 15.68 -10.69
CA VAL A 161 4.42 15.29 -11.88
C VAL A 161 5.31 16.42 -12.37
N VAL A 162 6.47 16.08 -12.93
CA VAL A 162 7.37 17.05 -13.56
C VAL A 162 6.64 17.78 -14.69
N LYS A 163 6.91 19.08 -14.85
CA LYS A 163 6.29 19.89 -15.91
C LYS A 163 6.43 19.20 -17.28
N GLY A 164 5.30 19.01 -17.96
CA GLY A 164 5.24 18.39 -19.29
C GLY A 164 5.02 16.87 -19.28
N THR A 165 4.98 16.19 -18.14
CA THR A 165 4.78 14.73 -18.07
C THR A 165 3.36 14.30 -17.70
N MET A 166 2.42 15.24 -17.57
CA MET A 166 1.02 14.93 -17.21
C MET A 166 0.39 13.91 -18.16
N GLN A 167 0.58 14.02 -19.47
CA GLN A 167 0.01 13.06 -20.44
C GLN A 167 0.62 11.66 -20.34
N HIS A 168 1.85 11.54 -19.84
CA HIS A 168 2.47 10.23 -19.63
C HIS A 168 1.87 9.52 -18.40
N TRP A 169 1.44 10.30 -17.40
CA TRP A 169 0.94 9.80 -16.12
C TRP A 169 -0.59 9.86 -15.97
N ALA A 170 -1.32 10.36 -16.98
CA ALA A 170 -2.78 10.51 -16.97
C ALA A 170 -3.52 9.31 -17.58
#